data_AF-A0A6F8YN30-F1
#
_entry.id   AF-A0A6F8YN30-F1
#
_cell.length_a   1.000
_cell.length_b   1.000
_cell.length_c   1.000
_cell.angle_alpha   90.00
_cell.angle_beta   90.00
_cell.angle_gamma   90.00
#
_symmetry.space_group_name_H-M   'P 1'
#
loop_
_entity.id
_entity.type
_entity.pdbx_description
1 polymer ?
#
loop_
_entity_poly.entity_id
_entity_poly.type
_entity_poly.pdbx_seq_one_letter_code
_entity_poly.pdbx_strand_id
1 'polypeptide(L)'
;MRDLPPGRPEPTDESVSRTWYRVTSAQRPARTRTPSRILVPALAATLVAGLVVGGAVLFRPGGEPLGFGAPPSADKSSDPNLTPAPPETVAALNALAAAAAAGPPAARVAPGRYIFARHDGWAAGYEMSAGNGVQRRGGSGAAPGQAAVPSNGTLERQIREIWFDPQGMVAVSITDGKREMSADPAAGRAAFKDRGPSLFQPTPEWLATLPTDPDQLRAELREQIGEGGAWSTDHALWSTLQEVYFSADLVMTPELRAALLRSFTGLRGITSSEITVDGRRLVAVRHTERGGGNEILFDPATGSAVGRRSMSLDGSVTVSVPPGAPKLEPGVTYQATWTQKVVAGVGVR
;
A
#
# COMPACT_ATOMS: atom_id res chain seq x y z
N MET A 1 17.63 56.35 15.58
CA MET A 1 17.08 55.15 14.91
C MET A 1 18.25 54.27 14.51
N ARG A 2 18.31 53.03 15.02
CA ARG A 2 19.31 52.03 14.60
C ARG A 2 18.65 51.17 13.53
N ASP A 3 19.24 51.14 12.35
CA ASP A 3 18.82 50.25 11.27
C ASP A 3 19.05 48.79 11.67
N LEU A 4 17.98 48.00 11.65
CA LEU A 4 18.06 46.56 11.83
C LEU A 4 18.56 45.92 10.52
N PRO A 5 19.45 44.92 10.58
CA PRO A 5 19.93 44.23 9.40
C PRO A 5 18.79 43.47 8.70
N PRO A 6 18.83 43.33 7.37
CA PRO A 6 17.81 42.60 6.62
C PRO A 6 17.70 41.16 7.13
N GLY A 7 16.45 40.72 7.33
CA GLY A 7 16.13 39.38 7.82
C GLY A 7 16.74 38.30 6.93
N ARG A 8 17.20 37.20 7.56
CA ARG A 8 17.71 36.03 6.83
C ARG A 8 16.59 35.48 5.93
N PRO A 9 16.87 35.13 4.66
CA PRO A 9 15.88 34.54 3.78
C PRO A 9 15.37 33.22 4.37
N GLU A 10 14.04 33.04 4.37
CA GLU A 10 13.42 31.77 4.73
C GLU A 10 13.93 30.66 3.79
N PRO A 11 14.26 29.47 4.32
CA PRO A 11 14.68 28.36 3.49
C PRO A 11 13.53 27.92 2.59
N THR A 12 13.72 28.02 1.28
CA THR A 12 12.78 27.54 0.26
C THR A 12 12.54 26.03 0.38
N ASP A 13 11.36 25.52 0.03
CA ASP A 13 11.03 24.08 0.06
C ASP A 13 12.10 23.18 -0.60
N GLU A 14 12.74 23.64 -1.68
CA GLU A 14 13.82 22.92 -2.36
C GLU A 14 15.06 22.67 -1.47
N SER A 15 15.32 23.57 -0.52
CA SER A 15 16.39 23.43 0.48
C SER A 15 16.07 22.32 1.49
N VAL A 16 14.79 22.21 1.88
CA VAL A 16 14.34 21.21 2.85
C VAL A 16 14.39 19.82 2.22
N SER A 17 13.95 19.66 0.97
CA SER A 17 14.00 18.39 0.25
C SER A 17 15.43 17.90 0.02
N ARG A 18 16.36 18.80 -0.38
CA ARG A 18 17.78 18.44 -0.56
C ARG A 18 18.46 18.06 0.75
N THR A 19 18.11 18.74 1.85
CA THR A 19 18.65 18.43 3.17
C THR A 19 18.16 17.07 3.66
N TRP A 20 16.87 16.77 3.46
CA TRP A 20 16.30 15.44 3.74
C TRP A 20 16.98 14.33 2.95
N TYR A 21 17.18 14.53 1.64
CA TYR A 21 17.84 13.54 0.77
C TYR A 21 19.29 13.27 1.19
N ARG A 22 20.01 14.31 1.65
CA ARG A 22 21.38 14.15 2.16
C ARG A 22 21.41 13.38 3.48
N VAL A 23 20.52 13.70 4.42
CA VAL A 23 20.44 13.03 5.73
C VAL A 23 20.12 11.54 5.57
N THR A 24 19.18 11.18 4.69
CA THR A 24 18.83 9.76 4.47
C THR A 24 19.89 9.00 3.66
N SER A 25 20.57 9.66 2.73
CA SER A 25 21.65 9.02 1.95
C SER A 25 22.90 8.69 2.79
N ALA A 26 23.17 9.49 3.84
CA ALA A 26 24.29 9.29 4.75
C ALA A 26 24.06 8.16 5.78
N GLN A 27 22.81 7.68 5.93
CA GLN A 27 22.45 6.56 6.82
C GLN A 27 22.63 5.19 6.18
N ARG A 28 23.17 5.09 4.96
CA ARG A 28 23.54 3.79 4.37
C ARG A 28 24.78 3.25 5.08
N PRO A 29 24.72 2.08 5.75
CA PRO A 29 25.93 1.47 6.30
C PRO A 29 26.90 1.16 5.15
N ALA A 30 28.14 1.63 5.30
CA ALA A 30 29.20 1.33 4.35
C ALA A 30 29.40 -0.20 4.30
N ARG A 31 29.11 -0.82 3.16
CA ARG A 31 29.34 -2.25 2.93
C ARG A 31 30.85 -2.54 3.04
N THR A 32 31.28 -3.07 4.17
CA THR A 32 32.57 -3.72 4.32
C THR A 32 32.54 -5.03 3.52
N ARG A 33 33.32 -5.07 2.43
CA ARG A 33 33.55 -6.30 1.66
C ARG A 33 34.52 -7.19 2.43
N THR A 34 34.02 -8.27 3.01
CA THR A 34 34.84 -9.41 3.44
C THR A 34 34.83 -10.49 2.35
N PRO A 35 35.98 -11.11 2.02
CA PRO A 35 36.03 -12.26 1.13
C PRO A 35 35.96 -13.53 1.96
N SER A 36 34.96 -14.38 1.74
CA SER A 36 35.11 -15.80 2.03
C SER A 36 34.26 -16.65 1.10
N ARG A 37 34.94 -17.64 0.52
CA ARG A 37 34.39 -18.76 -0.24
C ARG A 37 33.92 -19.80 0.77
N ILE A 38 32.74 -20.40 0.56
CA ILE A 38 32.42 -21.81 0.79
C ILE A 38 31.13 -22.10 0.02
N LEU A 39 31.14 -23.16 -0.79
CA LEU A 39 30.04 -23.69 -1.57
C LEU A 39 29.34 -24.79 -0.76
N VAL A 40 28.02 -24.68 -0.57
CA VAL A 40 27.12 -25.82 -0.29
C VAL A 40 25.81 -25.57 -1.04
N PRO A 41 25.28 -26.55 -1.79
CA PRO A 41 24.10 -26.36 -2.62
C PRO A 41 22.83 -26.58 -1.79
N ALA A 42 21.88 -25.65 -1.85
CA ALA A 42 20.53 -25.87 -1.36
C ALA A 42 19.51 -25.26 -2.33
N LEU A 43 18.47 -26.05 -2.57
CA LEU A 43 17.49 -25.96 -3.64
C LEU A 43 16.54 -24.77 -3.53
N ALA A 44 16.23 -24.23 -4.72
CA ALA A 44 14.97 -23.63 -5.18
C ALA A 44 14.24 -22.61 -4.30
N ALA A 45 14.28 -21.34 -4.72
CA ALA A 45 13.30 -20.31 -4.36
C ALA A 45 12.70 -19.71 -5.64
N THR A 46 11.38 -19.71 -5.70
CA THR A 46 10.57 -19.21 -6.82
C THR A 46 10.37 -17.70 -6.69
N LEU A 47 10.61 -16.96 -7.77
CA LEU A 47 10.50 -15.49 -7.84
C LEU A 47 9.11 -15.07 -8.34
N VAL A 48 8.44 -14.20 -7.59
CA VAL A 48 7.29 -13.41 -8.10
C VAL A 48 7.85 -12.12 -8.68
N ALA A 49 7.83 -12.01 -10.01
CA ALA A 49 8.12 -10.78 -10.71
C ALA A 49 6.95 -9.79 -10.54
N GLY A 50 7.30 -8.54 -10.29
CA GLY A 50 6.37 -7.47 -9.94
C GLY A 50 5.34 -7.15 -11.02
N LEU A 51 4.10 -7.00 -10.58
CA LEU A 51 3.08 -6.24 -11.27
C LEU A 51 2.13 -5.62 -10.24
N VAL A 52 2.68 -4.86 -9.30
CA VAL A 52 1.89 -3.97 -8.44
C VAL A 52 1.85 -2.60 -9.12
N VAL A 53 1.06 -2.52 -10.19
CA VAL A 53 0.51 -1.24 -10.64
C VAL A 53 -0.99 -1.36 -10.41
N GLY A 54 -1.43 -0.75 -9.32
CA GLY A 54 -2.76 -0.77 -8.72
C GLY A 54 -3.81 -1.62 -9.43
N GLY A 55 -4.05 -2.84 -8.95
CA GLY A 55 -5.32 -3.54 -9.16
C GLY A 55 -5.37 -4.69 -10.18
N ALA A 56 -4.29 -5.02 -10.90
CA ALA A 56 -4.29 -6.21 -11.78
C ALA A 56 -3.89 -7.53 -11.08
N VAL A 57 -3.31 -7.47 -9.88
CA VAL A 57 -3.02 -8.68 -9.07
C VAL A 57 -4.21 -9.08 -8.20
N LEU A 58 -5.28 -8.25 -8.13
CA LEU A 58 -6.27 -8.40 -7.07
C LEU A 58 -7.22 -9.60 -7.20
N PHE A 59 -7.43 -10.21 -8.36
CA PHE A 59 -8.25 -11.43 -8.44
C PHE A 59 -7.82 -12.32 -9.60
N ARG A 60 -6.93 -13.27 -9.33
CA ARG A 60 -6.80 -14.45 -10.20
C ARG A 60 -7.73 -15.53 -9.64
N PRO A 61 -8.89 -15.81 -10.26
CA PRO A 61 -9.83 -16.78 -9.75
C PRO A 61 -9.30 -18.19 -10.03
N GLY A 62 -9.25 -19.04 -9.00
CA GLY A 62 -8.76 -20.42 -9.12
C GLY A 62 -7.24 -20.60 -9.03
N GLY A 63 -6.49 -19.57 -8.66
CA GLY A 63 -5.13 -19.80 -8.16
C GLY A 63 -5.21 -20.41 -6.76
N GLU A 64 -4.64 -21.60 -6.56
CA GLU A 64 -4.39 -22.11 -5.21
C GLU A 64 -3.79 -20.99 -4.33
N PRO A 65 -4.09 -20.95 -3.01
CA PRO A 65 -3.32 -20.09 -2.11
C PRO A 65 -1.86 -20.34 -2.44
N LEU A 66 -1.08 -19.26 -2.67
CA LEU A 66 0.34 -19.36 -2.95
C LEU A 66 0.94 -20.38 -1.96
N GLY A 67 1.23 -21.58 -2.44
CA GLY A 67 1.71 -22.67 -1.61
C GLY A 67 3.10 -22.28 -1.13
N PHE A 68 3.17 -21.72 0.08
CA PHE A 68 4.42 -21.36 0.75
C PHE A 68 5.10 -22.64 1.23
N GLY A 69 5.65 -23.41 0.29
CA GLY A 69 6.36 -24.67 0.53
C GLY A 69 7.82 -24.49 0.93
N ALA A 70 8.12 -23.52 1.81
CA ALA A 70 9.43 -23.45 2.47
C ALA A 70 9.22 -23.61 3.98
N PRO A 71 10.08 -24.39 4.68
CA PRO A 71 9.99 -24.51 6.12
C PRO A 71 10.14 -23.13 6.79
N PRO A 72 9.45 -22.89 7.91
CA PRO A 72 9.46 -21.62 8.63
C PRO A 72 10.91 -21.24 8.94
N SER A 73 11.37 -20.15 8.31
CA SER A 73 12.66 -19.57 8.66
C SER A 73 12.43 -18.67 9.87
N ALA A 74 13.18 -18.93 10.94
CA ALA A 74 13.11 -18.26 12.24
C ALA A 74 12.60 -16.81 12.17
N ASP A 75 11.46 -16.59 12.84
CA ASP A 75 10.86 -15.32 13.26
C ASP A 75 11.27 -14.08 12.46
N LYS A 76 10.79 -13.98 11.21
CA LYS A 76 10.86 -12.76 10.39
C LYS A 76 9.79 -11.72 10.77
N SER A 77 9.24 -11.79 11.99
CA SER A 77 8.18 -10.86 12.42
C SER A 77 8.62 -9.39 12.35
N SER A 78 9.93 -9.13 12.38
CA SER A 78 10.50 -7.84 12.03
C SER A 78 11.83 -8.02 11.31
N ASP A 79 12.00 -7.36 10.15
CA ASP A 79 13.35 -7.14 9.63
C ASP A 79 14.08 -6.25 10.65
N PRO A 80 15.14 -6.75 11.33
CA PRO A 80 15.79 -6.01 12.40
C PRO A 80 16.41 -4.69 11.91
N ASN A 81 16.59 -4.52 10.60
CA ASN A 81 17.10 -3.30 10.00
C ASN A 81 16.06 -2.19 9.86
N LEU A 82 14.77 -2.49 10.03
CA LEU A 82 13.72 -1.48 10.02
C LEU A 82 13.73 -0.71 11.34
N THR A 83 13.63 0.62 11.29
CA THR A 83 13.59 1.45 12.48
C THR A 83 12.18 1.49 13.09
N PRO A 84 12.04 1.63 14.42
CA PRO A 84 10.75 1.98 15.02
C PRO A 84 10.20 3.29 14.44
N ALA A 85 8.88 3.50 14.57
CA ALA A 85 8.24 4.75 14.16
C ALA A 85 8.84 5.95 14.95
N PRO A 86 9.26 7.04 14.27
CA PRO A 86 9.74 8.24 14.94
C PRO A 86 8.66 8.90 15.84
N PRO A 87 9.04 9.64 16.90
CA PRO A 87 8.07 10.30 17.79
C PRO A 87 7.07 11.20 17.07
N GLU A 88 7.50 11.94 16.05
CA GLU A 88 6.64 12.78 15.22
C GLU A 88 5.62 11.96 14.42
N THR A 89 5.99 10.77 13.99
CA THR A 89 5.09 9.83 13.29
C THR A 89 4.07 9.25 14.26
N VAL A 90 4.48 8.89 15.47
CA VAL A 90 3.57 8.46 16.54
C VAL A 90 2.58 9.57 16.89
N ALA A 91 3.05 10.82 17.00
CA ALA A 91 2.18 11.97 17.24
C ALA A 91 1.16 12.19 16.12
N ALA A 92 1.60 12.11 14.85
CA ALA A 92 0.70 12.23 13.70
C ALA A 92 -0.37 11.12 13.66
N LEU A 93 0.02 9.87 13.93
CA LEU A 93 -0.91 8.74 14.01
C LEU A 93 -1.94 8.91 15.14
N ASN A 94 -1.51 9.40 16.31
CA ASN A 94 -2.41 9.69 17.42
C ASN A 94 -3.37 10.84 17.11
N ALA A 95 -2.92 11.88 16.40
CA ALA A 95 -3.79 12.97 15.95
C ALA A 95 -4.84 12.48 14.93
N LEU A 96 -4.43 11.67 13.95
CA LEU A 96 -5.35 11.02 13.02
C LEU A 96 -6.35 10.12 13.75
N ALA A 97 -5.90 9.35 14.75
CA ALA A 97 -6.76 8.47 15.53
C ALA A 97 -7.79 9.26 16.35
N ALA A 98 -7.41 10.42 16.90
CA ALA A 98 -8.34 11.31 17.59
C ALA A 98 -9.39 11.88 16.63
N ALA A 99 -8.98 12.32 15.43
CA ALA A 99 -9.89 12.76 14.38
C ALA A 99 -10.83 11.64 13.93
N ALA A 100 -10.33 10.42 13.76
CA ALA A 100 -11.11 9.24 13.41
C ALA A 100 -12.17 8.90 14.46
N ALA A 101 -11.82 8.95 15.75
CA ALA A 101 -12.76 8.69 16.84
C ALA A 101 -13.88 9.74 16.92
N ALA A 102 -13.61 10.99 16.51
CA ALA A 102 -14.60 12.06 16.40
C ALA A 102 -15.31 12.09 15.03
N GLY A 103 -14.93 11.21 14.12
CA GLY A 103 -15.41 11.17 12.74
C GLY A 103 -16.86 10.68 12.61
N PRO A 104 -17.37 10.63 11.36
CA PRO A 104 -18.73 10.15 11.11
C PRO A 104 -18.87 8.67 11.50
N PRO A 105 -20.07 8.25 11.92
CA PRO A 105 -20.33 6.84 12.22
C PRO A 105 -20.19 5.96 10.97
N ALA A 106 -19.97 4.66 11.19
CA ALA A 106 -19.97 3.66 10.12
C ALA A 106 -21.25 3.74 9.28
N ALA A 107 -21.11 3.69 7.96
CA ALA A 107 -22.27 3.66 7.08
C ALA A 107 -23.03 2.34 7.23
N ARG A 108 -24.36 2.43 7.28
CA ARG A 108 -25.22 1.24 7.22
C ARG A 108 -25.45 0.84 5.77
N VAL A 109 -25.17 -0.42 5.45
CA VAL A 109 -25.40 -0.98 4.11
C VAL A 109 -26.60 -1.92 4.18
N ALA A 110 -27.75 -1.46 3.68
CA ALA A 110 -28.96 -2.29 3.65
C ALA A 110 -28.79 -3.49 2.68
N PRO A 111 -29.54 -4.59 2.85
CA PRO A 111 -29.55 -5.69 1.89
C PRO A 111 -29.77 -5.22 0.44
N GLY A 112 -29.02 -5.80 -0.49
CA GLY A 112 -29.07 -5.43 -1.92
C GLY A 112 -28.37 -4.11 -2.27
N ARG A 113 -27.69 -3.45 -1.32
CA ARG A 113 -26.86 -2.27 -1.57
C ARG A 113 -25.39 -2.67 -1.72
N TYR A 114 -24.63 -1.82 -2.40
CA TYR A 114 -23.20 -2.03 -2.66
C TYR A 114 -22.38 -0.87 -2.12
N ILE A 115 -21.10 -1.12 -1.85
CA ILE A 115 -20.12 -0.07 -1.62
C ILE A 115 -19.47 0.25 -2.96
N PHE A 116 -19.64 1.49 -3.41
CA PHE A 116 -18.98 2.00 -4.60
C PHE A 116 -17.72 2.75 -4.17
N ALA A 117 -16.57 2.34 -4.71
CA ALA A 117 -15.32 3.07 -4.61
C ALA A 117 -14.93 3.61 -5.99
N ARG A 118 -14.75 4.93 -6.08
CA ARG A 118 -14.13 5.56 -7.25
C ARG A 118 -12.73 5.98 -6.89
N HIS A 119 -11.78 5.51 -7.69
CA HIS A 119 -10.37 5.74 -7.58
C HIS A 119 -9.90 6.58 -8.77
N ASP A 120 -9.21 7.69 -8.52
CA ASP A 120 -8.72 8.61 -9.56
C ASP A 120 -7.28 9.03 -9.23
N GLY A 121 -6.38 8.83 -10.17
CA GLY A 121 -4.97 9.13 -9.95
C GLY A 121 -4.10 8.84 -11.15
N TRP A 122 -2.81 8.67 -10.89
CA TRP A 122 -1.76 8.49 -11.87
C TRP A 122 -0.90 7.29 -11.48
N ALA A 123 -0.53 6.49 -12.47
CA ALA A 123 0.29 5.31 -12.27
C ALA A 123 1.28 5.16 -13.42
N ALA A 124 2.50 4.71 -13.11
CA ALA A 124 3.51 4.43 -14.11
C ALA A 124 3.08 3.21 -14.93
N GLY A 125 2.79 3.43 -16.21
CA GLY A 125 2.78 2.40 -17.22
C GLY A 125 4.22 2.07 -17.60
N TYR A 126 4.60 0.80 -17.47
CA TYR A 126 5.86 0.32 -18.02
C TYR A 126 5.53 -0.32 -19.36
N GLU A 127 6.13 0.20 -20.43
CA GLU A 127 6.18 -0.57 -21.66
C GLU A 127 6.99 -1.82 -21.34
N MET A 128 6.29 -2.94 -21.16
CA MET A 128 6.92 -4.24 -21.35
C MET A 128 7.33 -4.25 -22.80
N SER A 129 8.57 -3.84 -23.08
CA SER A 129 9.14 -3.92 -24.41
C SER A 129 8.83 -5.33 -24.88
N ALA A 130 8.00 -5.45 -25.93
CA ALA A 130 7.67 -6.71 -26.57
C ALA A 130 8.91 -7.27 -27.32
N GLY A 131 10.10 -7.00 -26.78
CA GLY A 131 11.41 -7.38 -27.25
C GLY A 131 11.50 -8.89 -27.28
N ASN A 132 11.14 -9.41 -28.45
CA ASN A 132 11.34 -10.75 -28.96
C ASN A 132 10.81 -11.87 -28.07
N GLY A 133 9.79 -12.56 -28.60
CA GLY A 133 9.38 -13.89 -28.16
C GLY A 133 10.48 -14.94 -28.32
N VAL A 134 11.65 -14.74 -27.69
CA VAL A 134 12.53 -15.81 -27.31
C VAL A 134 11.81 -16.55 -26.20
N GLN A 135 10.92 -17.43 -26.63
CA GLN A 135 10.45 -18.57 -25.88
C GLN A 135 11.72 -19.26 -25.37
N ARG A 136 12.13 -18.97 -24.12
CA ARG A 136 13.26 -19.63 -23.46
C ARG A 136 12.89 -21.10 -23.31
N ARG A 137 13.18 -21.86 -24.36
CA ARG A 137 13.14 -23.32 -24.39
C ARG A 137 14.09 -23.80 -23.30
N GLY A 138 13.59 -24.69 -22.45
CA GLY A 138 14.15 -25.07 -21.16
C GLY A 138 15.68 -25.24 -21.16
N GLY A 139 16.31 -24.50 -20.26
CA GLY A 139 17.68 -24.74 -19.80
C GLY A 139 17.64 -24.77 -18.28
N SER A 140 17.70 -25.97 -17.73
CA SER A 140 17.73 -26.28 -16.30
C SER A 140 19.00 -25.73 -15.64
N GLY A 141 18.85 -24.94 -14.57
CA GLY A 141 19.86 -24.90 -13.49
C GLY A 141 20.56 -23.59 -13.16
N ALA A 142 20.26 -22.46 -13.81
CA ALA A 142 20.77 -21.15 -13.37
C ALA A 142 19.70 -20.41 -12.55
N ALA A 143 20.05 -19.98 -11.33
CA ALA A 143 19.19 -19.13 -10.51
C ALA A 143 18.76 -17.89 -11.33
N PRO A 144 17.47 -17.50 -11.32
CA PRO A 144 17.04 -16.33 -12.07
C PRO A 144 17.70 -15.10 -11.45
N GLY A 145 18.71 -14.56 -12.14
CA GLY A 145 19.14 -13.19 -11.90
C GLY A 145 17.94 -12.28 -12.05
N GLN A 146 17.77 -11.35 -11.10
CA GLN A 146 16.75 -10.29 -11.11
C GLN A 146 16.49 -9.86 -12.55
N ALA A 147 15.34 -10.23 -13.11
CA ALA A 147 14.93 -9.68 -14.39
C ALA A 147 14.82 -8.17 -14.16
N ALA A 148 15.68 -7.41 -14.85
CA ALA A 148 15.71 -5.97 -14.72
C ALA A 148 14.29 -5.46 -15.01
N VAL A 149 13.64 -4.92 -13.97
CA VAL A 149 12.41 -4.18 -14.16
C VAL A 149 12.76 -3.07 -15.16
N PRO A 150 11.98 -2.88 -16.25
CA PRO A 150 12.22 -1.77 -17.17
C PRO A 150 12.35 -0.48 -16.36
N SER A 151 13.50 0.17 -16.46
CA SER A 151 13.89 1.28 -15.59
C SER A 151 13.13 2.57 -15.89
N ASN A 152 12.32 2.59 -16.95
CA ASN A 152 11.66 3.77 -17.46
C ASN A 152 10.16 3.47 -17.61
N GLY A 153 9.32 4.22 -16.89
CA GLY A 153 7.87 4.22 -17.05
C GLY A 153 7.33 5.58 -17.50
N THR A 154 6.08 5.62 -17.93
CA THR A 154 5.36 6.86 -18.22
C THR A 154 4.15 6.92 -17.31
N LEU A 155 3.94 8.04 -16.59
CA LEU A 155 2.73 8.21 -15.80
C LEU A 155 1.51 8.32 -16.71
N GLU A 156 0.48 7.55 -16.40
CA GLU A 156 -0.80 7.60 -17.06
C GLU A 156 -1.90 7.81 -16.04
N ARG A 157 -2.89 8.63 -16.38
CA ARG A 157 -4.06 8.81 -15.51
C ARG A 157 -4.87 7.52 -15.50
N GLN A 158 -5.13 7.01 -14.31
CA GLN A 158 -5.98 5.85 -14.08
C GLN A 158 -7.21 6.26 -13.28
N ILE A 159 -8.38 6.01 -13.88
CA ILE A 159 -9.65 6.05 -13.18
C ILE A 159 -10.09 4.59 -13.02
N ARG A 160 -10.56 4.22 -11.84
CA ARG A 160 -11.22 2.93 -11.61
C ARG A 160 -12.47 3.14 -10.79
N GLU A 161 -13.52 2.45 -11.17
CA GLU A 161 -14.73 2.37 -10.37
C GLU A 161 -14.95 0.90 -10.00
N ILE A 162 -15.19 0.65 -8.72
CA ILE A 162 -15.32 -0.69 -8.16
C ILE A 162 -16.58 -0.73 -7.31
N TRP A 163 -17.35 -1.79 -7.48
CA TRP A 163 -18.49 -2.11 -6.63
C TRP A 163 -18.14 -3.30 -5.78
N PHE A 164 -18.30 -3.18 -4.47
CA PHE A 164 -18.11 -4.25 -3.51
C PHE A 164 -19.46 -4.71 -2.96
N ASP A 165 -19.64 -6.02 -2.92
CA ASP A 165 -20.64 -6.68 -2.09
C ASP A 165 -20.19 -6.54 -0.62
N PRO A 166 -20.98 -5.92 0.27
CA PRO A 166 -20.58 -5.74 1.67
C PRO A 166 -20.39 -7.06 2.42
N GLN A 167 -20.93 -8.17 1.90
CA GLN A 167 -20.69 -9.51 2.45
C GLN A 167 -19.34 -10.04 1.94
N GLY A 168 -18.27 -9.65 2.62
CA GLY A 168 -16.90 -10.10 2.36
C GLY A 168 -16.10 -9.18 1.44
N MET A 169 -16.58 -7.95 1.20
CA MET A 169 -16.00 -6.96 0.28
C MET A 169 -15.62 -7.56 -1.08
N VAL A 170 -16.48 -8.43 -1.62
CA VAL A 170 -16.23 -9.07 -2.90
C VAL A 170 -16.45 -8.06 -4.01
N ALA A 171 -15.43 -7.81 -4.84
CA ALA A 171 -15.59 -6.97 -6.03
C ALA A 171 -16.58 -7.63 -7.00
N VAL A 172 -17.73 -6.99 -7.22
CA VAL A 172 -18.78 -7.48 -8.11
C VAL A 172 -18.69 -6.90 -9.53
N SER A 173 -18.03 -5.76 -9.67
CA SER A 173 -17.75 -5.11 -10.95
C SER A 173 -16.57 -4.15 -10.80
N ILE A 174 -15.77 -4.05 -11.86
CA ILE A 174 -14.63 -3.14 -11.97
C ILE A 174 -14.69 -2.52 -13.36
N THR A 175 -14.50 -1.21 -13.47
CA THR A 175 -14.33 -0.53 -14.77
C THR A 175 -13.25 0.53 -14.68
N ASP A 176 -12.57 0.82 -15.80
CA ASP A 176 -11.67 1.97 -15.93
C ASP A 176 -12.40 3.26 -16.37
N GLY A 177 -13.74 3.24 -16.31
CA GLY A 177 -14.62 4.29 -16.81
C GLY A 177 -14.87 4.24 -18.32
N LYS A 178 -14.19 3.35 -19.05
CA LYS A 178 -14.38 3.14 -20.50
C LYS A 178 -14.74 1.70 -20.84
N ARG A 179 -14.19 0.74 -20.09
CA ARG A 179 -14.33 -0.69 -20.32
C ARG A 179 -14.58 -1.38 -18.99
N GLU A 180 -15.40 -2.42 -19.02
CA GLU A 180 -15.49 -3.36 -17.92
C GLU A 180 -14.16 -4.13 -17.82
N MET A 181 -13.65 -4.22 -16.61
CA MET A 181 -12.49 -5.02 -16.27
C MET A 181 -12.98 -6.31 -15.61
N SER A 182 -12.20 -7.39 -15.75
CA SER A 182 -12.59 -8.68 -15.17
C SER A 182 -12.69 -8.58 -13.64
N ALA A 183 -13.89 -8.79 -13.13
CA ALA A 183 -14.14 -9.26 -11.78
C ALA A 183 -14.59 -10.72 -11.86
N ASP A 184 -14.30 -11.53 -10.85
CA ASP A 184 -14.93 -12.85 -10.70
C ASP A 184 -15.68 -12.91 -9.36
N PRO A 185 -16.92 -12.41 -9.34
CA PRO A 185 -17.71 -12.35 -8.12
C PRO A 185 -18.07 -13.75 -7.62
N ALA A 186 -18.17 -14.73 -8.52
CA ALA A 186 -18.49 -16.11 -8.16
C ALA A 186 -17.34 -16.74 -7.38
N ALA A 187 -16.10 -16.59 -7.85
CA ALA A 187 -14.91 -17.05 -7.13
C ALA A 187 -14.74 -16.32 -5.80
N GLY A 188 -14.94 -15.00 -5.77
CA GLY A 188 -14.86 -14.22 -4.52
C GLY A 188 -15.88 -14.69 -3.47
N ARG A 189 -17.13 -14.93 -3.87
CA ARG A 189 -18.18 -15.48 -3.00
C ARG A 189 -17.89 -16.91 -2.57
N ALA A 190 -17.36 -17.75 -3.46
CA ALA A 190 -16.96 -19.11 -3.11
C ALA A 190 -15.85 -19.12 -2.07
N ALA A 191 -14.82 -18.28 -2.23
CA ALA A 191 -13.77 -18.11 -1.24
C ALA A 191 -14.30 -17.60 0.10
N PHE A 192 -15.23 -16.64 0.09
CA PHE A 192 -15.86 -16.13 1.31
C PHE A 192 -16.69 -17.21 2.02
N LYS A 193 -17.43 -18.02 1.26
CA LYS A 193 -18.19 -19.15 1.81
C LYS A 193 -17.28 -20.20 2.47
N ASP A 194 -16.12 -20.45 1.87
CA ASP A 194 -15.15 -21.44 2.35
C ASP A 194 -14.41 -20.96 3.61
N ARG A 195 -13.93 -19.72 3.61
CA ARG A 195 -13.03 -19.17 4.64
C ARG A 195 -13.71 -18.32 5.69
N GLY A 196 -14.90 -17.81 5.40
CA GLY A 196 -15.62 -16.87 6.24
C GLY A 196 -15.02 -15.45 6.28
N PRO A 197 -15.56 -14.58 7.16
CA PRO A 197 -15.05 -13.23 7.35
C PRO A 197 -13.60 -13.22 7.87
N SER A 198 -12.79 -12.34 7.29
CA SER A 198 -11.38 -12.19 7.65
C SER A 198 -10.84 -10.85 7.18
N LEU A 199 -9.57 -10.56 7.47
CA LEU A 199 -8.90 -9.37 6.96
C LEU A 199 -8.87 -9.27 5.42
N PHE A 200 -8.92 -10.41 4.72
CA PHE A 200 -8.93 -10.45 3.25
C PHE A 200 -10.34 -10.39 2.65
N GLN A 201 -11.36 -10.69 3.44
CA GLN A 201 -12.77 -10.63 3.04
C GLN A 201 -13.62 -10.09 4.21
N PRO A 202 -13.42 -8.81 4.59
CA PRO A 202 -14.05 -8.27 5.78
C PRO A 202 -15.55 -8.12 5.57
N THR A 203 -16.33 -8.35 6.63
CA THR A 203 -17.72 -7.90 6.73
C THR A 203 -17.82 -6.78 7.76
N PRO A 204 -18.85 -5.91 7.69
CA PRO A 204 -19.11 -4.93 8.75
C PRO A 204 -19.23 -5.58 10.13
N GLU A 205 -19.88 -6.73 10.22
CA GLU A 205 -20.09 -7.46 11.48
C GLU A 205 -18.77 -7.97 12.06
N TRP A 206 -17.90 -8.56 11.22
CA TRP A 206 -16.59 -9.03 11.64
C TRP A 206 -15.64 -7.89 12.00
N LEU A 207 -15.67 -6.78 11.25
CA LEU A 207 -14.91 -5.58 11.61
C LEU A 207 -15.31 -5.09 13.01
N ALA A 208 -16.61 -5.14 13.34
CA ALA A 208 -17.10 -4.73 14.64
C ALA A 208 -16.71 -5.68 15.79
N THR A 209 -16.23 -6.90 15.52
CA THR A 209 -15.72 -7.82 16.55
C THR A 209 -14.24 -7.61 16.88
N LEU A 210 -13.51 -6.88 16.05
CA LEU A 210 -12.09 -6.64 16.27
C LEU A 210 -11.86 -5.82 17.55
N PRO A 211 -10.80 -6.11 18.32
CA PRO A 211 -10.47 -5.37 19.53
C PRO A 211 -10.09 -3.93 19.18
N THR A 212 -10.38 -3.01 20.11
CA THR A 212 -10.05 -1.58 19.97
C THR A 212 -8.81 -1.16 20.76
N ASP A 213 -8.25 -2.07 21.57
CA ASP A 213 -6.92 -1.93 22.14
C ASP A 213 -5.86 -2.07 21.02
N PRO A 214 -4.99 -1.07 20.80
CA PRO A 214 -4.08 -1.08 19.65
C PRO A 214 -3.10 -2.25 19.60
N ASP A 215 -2.68 -2.75 20.77
CA ASP A 215 -1.69 -3.83 20.85
C ASP A 215 -2.34 -5.18 20.64
N GLN A 216 -3.52 -5.42 21.25
CA GLN A 216 -4.33 -6.61 20.98
C GLN A 216 -4.75 -6.68 19.51
N LEU A 217 -5.22 -5.55 18.95
CA LEU A 217 -5.59 -5.45 17.54
C LEU A 217 -4.42 -5.78 16.63
N ARG A 218 -3.24 -5.19 16.87
CA ARG A 218 -2.06 -5.49 16.07
C ARG A 218 -1.66 -6.97 16.15
N ALA A 219 -1.75 -7.58 17.33
CA ALA A 219 -1.46 -8.99 17.52
C ALA A 219 -2.42 -9.88 16.70
N GLU A 220 -3.73 -9.64 16.83
CA GLU A 220 -4.76 -10.38 16.08
C GLU A 220 -4.62 -10.21 14.56
N LEU A 221 -4.34 -9.00 14.09
CA LEU A 221 -4.11 -8.74 12.67
C LEU A 221 -2.86 -9.45 12.14
N ARG A 222 -1.76 -9.48 12.90
CA ARG A 222 -0.54 -10.21 12.51
C ARG A 222 -0.78 -11.72 12.45
N GLU A 223 -1.57 -12.26 13.37
CA GLU A 223 -1.94 -13.68 13.36
C GLU A 223 -2.67 -14.07 12.07
N GLN A 224 -3.62 -13.25 11.62
CA GLN A 224 -4.37 -13.51 10.37
C GLN A 224 -3.53 -13.41 9.10
N ILE A 225 -2.49 -12.56 9.11
CA ILE A 225 -1.57 -12.40 7.98
C ILE A 225 -0.64 -13.62 7.84
N GLY A 226 -0.19 -14.17 8.97
CA GLY A 226 0.84 -15.21 8.99
C GLY A 226 2.23 -14.70 8.56
N GLU A 227 3.00 -15.55 7.90
CA GLU A 227 4.37 -15.21 7.47
C GLU A 227 4.38 -14.36 6.18
N GLY A 228 5.13 -13.25 6.20
CA GLY A 228 5.28 -12.34 5.03
C GLY A 228 6.13 -12.90 3.87
N GLY A 229 6.58 -14.16 3.96
CA GLY A 229 7.39 -14.84 2.96
C GLY A 229 8.72 -14.15 2.68
N ALA A 230 8.81 -13.49 1.52
CA ALA A 230 9.98 -12.70 1.16
C ALA A 230 10.05 -11.38 1.94
N TRP A 231 8.94 -10.82 2.39
CA TRP A 231 8.84 -9.55 3.11
C TRP A 231 8.67 -9.76 4.62
N SER A 232 8.84 -8.70 5.41
CA SER A 232 8.48 -8.73 6.83
C SER A 232 6.96 -8.94 7.03
N THR A 233 6.57 -9.46 8.18
CA THR A 233 5.15 -9.53 8.57
C THR A 233 4.52 -8.14 8.62
N ASP A 234 5.27 -7.11 9.05
CA ASP A 234 4.80 -5.72 9.06
C ASP A 234 4.48 -5.19 7.65
N HIS A 235 5.28 -5.54 6.65
CA HIS A 235 4.99 -5.19 5.26
C HIS A 235 3.73 -5.87 4.73
N ALA A 236 3.55 -7.16 5.04
CA ALA A 236 2.36 -7.91 4.64
C ALA A 236 1.10 -7.34 5.32
N LEU A 237 1.19 -7.03 6.61
CA LEU A 237 0.13 -6.36 7.36
C LEU A 237 -0.19 -4.98 6.78
N TRP A 238 0.82 -4.14 6.53
CA TRP A 238 0.65 -2.81 5.95
C TRP A 238 -0.03 -2.86 4.58
N SER A 239 0.39 -3.79 3.72
CA SER A 239 -0.18 -3.98 2.39
C SER A 239 -1.64 -4.44 2.45
N THR A 240 -1.96 -5.31 3.39
CA THR A 240 -3.34 -5.79 3.57
C THR A 240 -4.24 -4.68 4.14
N LEU A 241 -3.74 -3.90 5.11
CA LEU A 241 -4.51 -2.80 5.68
C LEU A 241 -4.79 -1.68 4.66
N GLN A 242 -3.91 -1.44 3.69
CA GLN A 242 -4.21 -0.55 2.56
C GLN A 242 -5.48 -0.99 1.80
N GLU A 243 -5.63 -2.28 1.52
CA GLU A 243 -6.81 -2.81 0.82
C GLU A 243 -8.07 -2.78 1.71
N VAL A 244 -7.91 -3.00 3.01
CA VAL A 244 -9.00 -2.89 3.99
C VAL A 244 -9.51 -1.45 4.07
N TYR A 245 -8.64 -0.45 4.13
CA TYR A 245 -9.05 0.96 4.02
C TYR A 245 -9.71 1.25 2.67
N PHE A 246 -9.11 0.80 1.57
CA PHE A 246 -9.64 1.05 0.23
C PHE A 246 -11.02 0.44 -0.03
N SER A 247 -11.34 -0.70 0.58
CA SER A 247 -12.62 -1.41 0.37
C SER A 247 -13.66 -1.16 1.48
N ALA A 248 -13.22 -0.97 2.72
CA ALA A 248 -14.11 -1.05 3.89
C ALA A 248 -14.08 0.18 4.82
N ASP A 249 -13.27 1.23 4.58
CA ASP A 249 -13.21 2.40 5.47
C ASP A 249 -14.59 3.01 5.78
N LEU A 250 -15.47 3.08 4.78
CA LEU A 250 -16.85 3.58 4.92
C LEU A 250 -17.71 2.82 5.96
N VAL A 251 -17.44 1.55 6.20
CA VAL A 251 -18.20 0.69 7.13
C VAL A 251 -17.46 0.42 8.45
N MET A 252 -16.26 0.98 8.64
CA MET A 252 -15.56 0.92 9.92
C MET A 252 -16.18 1.88 10.94
N THR A 253 -16.30 1.44 12.18
CA THR A 253 -16.66 2.32 13.29
C THR A 253 -15.56 3.35 13.54
N PRO A 254 -15.90 4.55 14.05
CA PRO A 254 -14.91 5.54 14.49
C PRO A 254 -13.84 4.96 15.42
N GLU A 255 -14.25 4.11 16.36
CA GLU A 255 -13.39 3.50 17.36
C GLU A 255 -12.40 2.51 16.73
N LEU A 256 -12.87 1.67 15.80
CA LEU A 256 -12.01 0.73 15.09
C LEU A 256 -11.02 1.47 14.20
N ARG A 257 -11.46 2.49 13.46
CA ARG A 257 -10.57 3.31 12.63
C ARG A 257 -9.47 3.95 13.46
N ALA A 258 -9.82 4.51 14.62
CA ALA A 258 -8.86 5.08 15.56
C ALA A 258 -7.91 4.01 16.12
N ALA A 259 -8.39 2.82 16.44
CA ALA A 259 -7.58 1.71 16.91
C ALA A 259 -6.59 1.22 15.83
N LEU A 260 -7.03 1.09 14.58
CA LEU A 260 -6.17 0.73 13.44
C LEU A 260 -5.04 1.75 13.24
N LEU A 261 -5.36 3.05 13.28
CA LEU A 261 -4.37 4.13 13.20
C LEU A 261 -3.35 4.06 14.35
N ARG A 262 -3.81 3.82 15.58
CA ARG A 262 -2.90 3.62 16.72
C ARG A 262 -2.07 2.35 16.58
N SER A 263 -2.61 1.29 15.98
CA SER A 263 -1.88 0.02 15.80
C SER A 263 -0.62 0.20 14.95
N PHE A 264 -0.62 1.16 14.00
CA PHE A 264 0.54 1.52 13.18
C PHE A 264 1.74 2.02 13.97
N THR A 265 1.56 2.56 15.18
CA THR A 265 2.66 3.05 16.02
C THR A 265 3.63 1.93 16.43
N GLY A 266 3.16 0.67 16.45
CA GLY A 266 3.97 -0.51 16.75
C GLY A 266 4.54 -1.22 15.53
N LEU A 267 4.37 -0.66 14.33
CA LEU A 267 5.01 -1.17 13.11
C LEU A 267 6.38 -0.52 12.92
N ARG A 268 7.32 -1.29 12.37
CA ARG A 268 8.65 -0.77 12.00
C ARG A 268 8.63 -0.26 10.56
N GLY A 269 9.56 0.64 10.22
CA GLY A 269 9.65 1.24 8.89
C GLY A 269 8.55 2.25 8.56
N ILE A 270 7.76 2.68 9.56
CA ILE A 270 6.71 3.69 9.39
C ILE A 270 7.28 5.11 9.56
N THR A 271 6.88 6.00 8.65
CA THR A 271 7.11 7.45 8.73
C THR A 271 5.83 8.20 8.35
N SER A 272 5.72 9.48 8.70
CA SER A 272 4.62 10.33 8.24
C SER A 272 5.13 11.64 7.65
N SER A 273 4.36 12.22 6.73
CA SER A 273 4.58 13.58 6.21
C SER A 273 3.25 14.24 5.86
N GLU A 274 3.21 15.57 5.89
CA GLU A 274 2.11 16.33 5.31
C GLU A 274 2.35 16.52 3.82
N ILE A 275 1.31 16.30 3.01
CA ILE A 275 1.34 16.51 1.57
C ILE A 275 0.11 17.29 1.10
N THR A 276 0.16 17.82 -0.11
CA THR A 276 -1.01 18.42 -0.77
C THR A 276 -1.31 17.66 -2.06
N VAL A 277 -2.55 17.17 -2.20
CA VAL A 277 -3.05 16.51 -3.41
C VAL A 277 -4.30 17.25 -3.86
N ASP A 278 -4.30 17.75 -5.09
CA ASP A 278 -5.42 18.50 -5.68
C ASP A 278 -5.94 19.64 -4.78
N GLY A 279 -5.00 20.35 -4.12
CA GLY A 279 -5.31 21.47 -3.21
C GLY A 279 -5.77 21.06 -1.81
N ARG A 280 -5.91 19.76 -1.52
CA ARG A 280 -6.26 19.23 -0.19
C ARG A 280 -5.01 18.82 0.57
N ARG A 281 -4.87 19.32 1.80
CA ARG A 281 -3.84 18.88 2.75
C ARG A 281 -4.20 17.48 3.28
N LEU A 282 -3.24 16.56 3.21
CA LEU A 282 -3.37 15.18 3.65
C LEU A 282 -2.17 14.79 4.51
N VAL A 283 -2.32 13.76 5.33
CA VAL A 283 -1.22 13.11 6.04
C VAL A 283 -0.89 11.81 5.32
N ALA A 284 0.30 11.73 4.72
CA ALA A 284 0.81 10.51 4.13
C ALA A 284 1.54 9.71 5.21
N VAL A 285 1.06 8.50 5.52
CA VAL A 285 1.75 7.55 6.38
C VAL A 285 2.38 6.50 5.48
N ARG A 286 3.70 6.33 5.55
CA ARG A 286 4.51 5.49 4.67
C ARG A 286 5.09 4.31 5.43
N HIS A 287 4.95 3.10 4.89
CA HIS A 287 5.82 1.96 5.23
C HIS A 287 6.93 1.82 4.19
N THR A 288 8.17 1.70 4.66
CA THR A 288 9.37 1.56 3.81
C THR A 288 10.08 0.25 4.10
N GLU A 289 10.28 -0.55 3.06
CA GLU A 289 11.10 -1.77 3.15
C GLU A 289 11.76 -2.04 1.78
N ARG A 290 13.02 -2.50 1.80
CA ARG A 290 13.79 -2.93 0.60
C ARG A 290 13.77 -1.95 -0.57
N GLY A 291 13.89 -0.65 -0.28
CA GLY A 291 13.95 0.38 -1.32
C GLY A 291 12.61 0.71 -1.97
N GLY A 292 11.50 0.15 -1.50
CA GLY A 292 10.15 0.54 -1.86
C GLY A 292 9.46 1.30 -0.72
N GLY A 293 8.57 2.22 -1.07
CA GLY A 293 7.67 2.90 -0.13
C GLY A 293 6.22 2.77 -0.56
N ASN A 294 5.32 2.40 0.36
CA ASN A 294 3.88 2.40 0.16
C ASN A 294 3.22 3.29 1.20
N GLU A 295 2.28 4.12 0.79
CA GLU A 295 1.62 5.09 1.66
C GLU A 295 0.11 4.96 1.63
N ILE A 296 -0.51 5.17 2.79
CA ILE A 296 -1.93 5.53 2.89
C ILE A 296 -2.00 7.04 3.11
N LEU A 297 -2.89 7.70 2.38
CA LEU A 297 -3.16 9.12 2.49
C LEU A 297 -4.42 9.31 3.34
N PHE A 298 -4.28 10.01 4.45
CA PHE A 298 -5.39 10.27 5.37
C PHE A 298 -5.82 11.73 5.32
N ASP A 299 -7.13 11.95 5.45
CA ASP A 299 -7.67 13.27 5.77
C ASP A 299 -7.37 13.61 7.24
N PRO A 300 -6.59 14.66 7.55
CA PRO A 300 -6.33 15.06 8.92
C PRO A 300 -7.58 15.44 9.72
N ALA A 301 -8.66 15.87 9.06
CA ALA A 301 -9.87 16.30 9.73
C ALA A 301 -10.76 15.14 10.21
N THR A 302 -10.71 13.99 9.53
CA THR A 302 -11.60 12.85 9.81
C THR A 302 -10.86 11.56 10.13
N GLY A 303 -9.54 11.51 9.92
CA GLY A 303 -8.75 10.29 9.99
C GLY A 303 -9.13 9.23 8.94
N SER A 304 -9.98 9.56 7.96
CA SER A 304 -10.39 8.64 6.89
C SER A 304 -9.29 8.45 5.87
N ALA A 305 -9.16 7.24 5.34
CA ALA A 305 -8.23 6.97 4.25
C ALA A 305 -8.86 7.42 2.92
N VAL A 306 -8.15 8.26 2.19
CA VAL A 306 -8.66 8.92 0.98
C VAL A 306 -7.77 8.73 -0.23
N GLY A 307 -6.68 7.97 -0.10
CA GLY A 307 -5.73 7.75 -1.18
C GLY A 307 -4.58 6.85 -0.78
N ARG A 308 -3.75 6.53 -1.77
CA ARG A 308 -2.50 5.81 -1.57
C ARG A 308 -1.43 6.26 -2.55
N ARG A 309 -0.17 6.04 -2.20
CA ARG A 309 0.99 6.23 -3.07
C ARG A 309 1.89 5.00 -3.03
N SER A 310 2.59 4.76 -4.12
CA SER A 310 3.73 3.82 -4.16
C SER A 310 4.91 4.50 -4.81
N MET A 311 6.12 4.16 -4.36
CA MET A 311 7.35 4.75 -4.86
C MET A 311 8.54 3.80 -4.79
N SER A 312 9.48 4.00 -5.72
CA SER A 312 10.84 3.46 -5.67
C SER A 312 11.74 4.50 -5.00
N LEU A 313 12.40 4.09 -3.91
CA LEU A 313 13.31 4.92 -3.11
C LEU A 313 14.78 4.63 -3.42
N ASP A 314 15.06 3.54 -4.13
CA ASP A 314 16.41 3.15 -4.52
C ASP A 314 16.88 3.84 -5.81
N GLY A 315 16.00 4.58 -6.48
CA GLY A 315 16.28 5.28 -7.74
C GLY A 315 16.40 4.35 -8.94
N SER A 316 16.00 3.08 -8.79
CA SER A 316 16.01 2.10 -9.90
C SER A 316 14.94 2.39 -10.95
N VAL A 317 13.90 3.13 -10.57
CA VAL A 317 12.80 3.50 -11.45
C VAL A 317 12.84 5.00 -11.75
N THR A 318 12.88 5.32 -13.04
CA THR A 318 12.60 6.66 -13.55
C THR A 318 11.21 6.67 -14.18
N VAL A 319 10.43 7.71 -13.87
CA VAL A 319 9.08 7.86 -14.43
C VAL A 319 9.02 9.20 -15.16
N SER A 320 8.66 9.15 -16.43
CA SER A 320 8.37 10.33 -17.22
C SER A 320 6.97 10.85 -16.89
N VAL A 321 6.86 12.15 -16.66
CA VAL A 321 5.62 12.83 -16.27
C VAL A 321 5.07 13.54 -17.51
N PRO A 322 3.91 13.14 -18.06
CA PRO A 322 3.37 13.78 -19.26
C PRO A 322 2.88 15.21 -18.95
N PRO A 323 2.77 16.09 -19.96
CA PRO A 323 2.17 17.40 -19.79
C PRO A 323 0.78 17.32 -19.17
N GLY A 324 0.52 18.14 -18.13
CA GLY A 324 -0.76 18.17 -17.43
C GLY A 324 -0.91 17.14 -16.30
N ALA A 325 0.03 16.22 -16.12
CA ALA A 325 0.09 15.40 -14.91
C ALA A 325 0.50 16.25 -13.68
N PRO A 326 0.07 15.86 -12.47
CA PRO A 326 0.52 16.50 -11.25
C PRO A 326 2.03 16.37 -11.10
N LYS A 327 2.66 17.38 -10.50
CA LYS A 327 4.05 17.26 -10.06
C LYS A 327 4.09 16.29 -8.89
N LEU A 328 4.66 15.11 -9.10
CA LEU A 328 4.88 14.12 -8.06
C LEU A 328 6.32 14.20 -7.54
N GLU A 329 6.52 13.76 -6.30
CA GLU A 329 7.87 13.57 -5.75
C GLU A 329 8.68 12.57 -6.61
N PRO A 330 10.01 12.74 -6.69
CA PRO A 330 10.86 11.77 -7.37
C PRO A 330 10.64 10.34 -6.86
N GLY A 331 10.55 9.39 -7.79
CA GLY A 331 10.37 7.97 -7.49
C GLY A 331 8.92 7.55 -7.25
N VAL A 332 7.95 8.48 -7.17
CA VAL A 332 6.52 8.12 -7.10
C VAL A 332 6.09 7.47 -8.40
N THR A 333 5.74 6.18 -8.31
CA THR A 333 5.27 5.36 -9.43
C THR A 333 3.74 5.24 -9.45
N TYR A 334 3.09 5.63 -8.35
CA TYR A 334 1.64 5.61 -8.22
C TYR A 334 1.19 6.66 -7.21
N GLN A 335 0.16 7.43 -7.56
CA GLN A 335 -0.57 8.28 -6.62
C GLN A 335 -2.03 8.30 -7.02
N ALA A 336 -2.92 8.02 -6.10
CA ALA A 336 -4.34 8.16 -6.36
C ALA A 336 -5.13 8.47 -5.10
N THR A 337 -6.27 9.12 -5.30
CA THR A 337 -7.27 9.32 -4.27
C THR A 337 -8.50 8.48 -4.56
N TRP A 338 -9.33 8.24 -3.55
CA TRP A 338 -10.61 7.59 -3.73
C TRP A 338 -11.72 8.23 -2.92
N THR A 339 -12.95 7.95 -3.37
CA THR A 339 -14.18 8.25 -2.64
C THR A 339 -14.99 6.96 -2.51
N GLN A 340 -15.67 6.79 -1.38
CA GLN A 340 -16.58 5.67 -1.14
C GLN A 340 -18.00 6.17 -0.87
N LYS A 341 -19.01 5.41 -1.32
CA LYS A 341 -20.43 5.65 -0.99
C LYS A 341 -21.26 4.38 -1.12
N VAL A 342 -22.40 4.34 -0.43
CA VAL A 342 -23.37 3.24 -0.55
C VAL A 342 -24.33 3.49 -1.72
N VAL A 343 -24.43 2.55 -2.67
CA VAL A 343 -25.24 2.67 -3.89
C VAL A 343 -26.30 1.57 -4.01
N ALA A 344 -27.35 1.84 -4.80
CA ALA A 344 -28.52 0.97 -4.95
C ALA A 344 -28.27 -0.27 -5.81
N GLY A 345 -27.28 -0.20 -6.69
CA GLY A 345 -26.99 -1.23 -7.67
C GLY A 345 -25.62 -1.05 -8.27
N VAL A 346 -25.19 -2.06 -9.02
CA VAL A 346 -24.02 -2.00 -9.89
C VAL A 346 -24.41 -1.23 -11.13
N GLY A 347 -23.79 -0.07 -11.35
CA GLY A 347 -24.08 0.76 -12.51
C GLY A 347 -23.03 0.54 -13.57
N VAL A 348 -23.38 -0.11 -14.68
CA VAL A 348 -22.67 0.10 -15.95
C VAL A 348 -23.32 1.34 -16.56
N ARG A 349 -22.57 2.43 -16.72
CA ARG A 349 -23.09 3.63 -17.39
C ARG A 349 -23.35 3.38 -18.86
#